data_AF-A0A3B4WY75-F1
#
_entry.id   AF-A0A3B4WY75-F1
#
_cell.length_a   1.000
_cell.length_b   1.000
_cell.length_c   1.000
_cell.angle_alpha   90.00
_cell.angle_beta   90.00
_cell.angle_gamma   90.00
#
_symmetry.space_group_name_H-M   'P 1'
#
loop_
_entity.id
_entity.type
_entity.pdbx_description
1 polymer ?
#
loop_
_entity_poly.entity_id
_entity_poly.type
_entity_poly.pdbx_seq_one_letter_code
_entity_poly.pdbx_strand_id
1 'polypeptide(L)'
;MLLHKSFNFSTASLKVKMFMSTRSMASKTPVGFIGLGNMGSPMARNLLKNGYPVIATDVFPESCKELQDLGAQVVDSPSEVAEKADRIITMLPSSPNVIEVYTGPNGILKKVKKGTLLIDSSTIDPAVSKEMAVAAEKMGAVFMDAPVSGGNVSPKELVNKCVFVICCLTPMEPISANLILP
;
A
#
# COMPACT_ATOMS: atom_id res chain seq x y z
N MET A 1 -38.33 42.18 47.70
CA MET A 1 -38.22 42.49 46.26
C MET A 1 -36.74 42.40 45.90
N LEU A 2 -36.36 41.39 45.10
CA LEU A 2 -35.06 41.18 44.43
C LEU A 2 -33.87 40.92 45.40
N LEU A 3 -32.92 40.01 45.17
CA LEU A 3 -32.71 39.00 44.15
C LEU A 3 -31.59 38.08 44.70
N HIS A 4 -31.81 36.77 44.60
CA HIS A 4 -30.79 35.73 44.72
C HIS A 4 -29.64 35.96 43.72
N LYS A 5 -28.39 35.69 44.15
CA LYS A 5 -27.51 34.69 43.52
C LYS A 5 -26.18 34.57 44.26
N SER A 6 -26.05 33.47 45.00
CA SER A 6 -24.79 32.94 45.51
C SER A 6 -23.92 32.44 44.35
N PHE A 7 -22.69 32.93 44.27
CA PHE A 7 -21.65 32.45 43.37
C PHE A 7 -21.00 31.21 44.00
N ASN A 8 -21.24 30.03 43.43
CA ASN A 8 -20.63 28.78 43.89
C ASN A 8 -19.32 28.52 43.13
N PHE A 9 -18.28 28.30 43.91
CA PHE A 9 -16.96 27.78 43.55
C PHE A 9 -17.12 26.38 42.94
N SER A 10 -16.58 26.13 41.75
CA SER A 10 -16.45 24.77 41.23
C SER A 10 -15.09 24.59 40.59
N THR A 11 -14.35 23.67 41.19
CA THR A 11 -12.99 23.25 40.90
C THR A 11 -12.84 22.68 39.50
N ALA A 12 -11.72 23.02 38.86
CA ALA A 12 -11.25 22.51 37.60
C ALA A 12 -11.37 20.98 37.48
N SER A 13 -11.95 20.51 36.38
CA SER A 13 -11.76 19.15 35.88
C SER A 13 -11.45 19.24 34.39
N LEU A 14 -10.22 18.82 34.08
CA LEU A 14 -9.63 18.73 32.76
C LEU A 14 -10.50 17.79 31.89
N LYS A 15 -11.33 18.34 31.00
CA LYS A 15 -11.96 17.52 29.95
C LYS A 15 -10.91 17.21 28.91
N VAL A 16 -10.29 16.03 29.01
CA VAL A 16 -9.65 15.37 27.87
C VAL A 16 -10.68 15.29 26.77
N LYS A 17 -10.53 16.13 25.75
CA LYS A 17 -11.35 16.11 24.55
C LYS A 17 -10.94 14.85 23.79
N MET A 18 -11.55 13.73 24.16
CA MET A 18 -11.51 12.47 23.45
C MET A 18 -12.03 12.74 22.04
N PHE A 19 -11.12 13.07 21.13
CA PHE A 19 -11.40 13.12 19.71
C PHE A 19 -11.54 11.65 19.28
N MET A 20 -12.69 11.05 19.58
CA MET A 20 -13.11 9.82 18.93
C MET A 20 -13.26 10.19 17.47
N SER A 21 -12.18 9.99 16.71
CA SER A 21 -12.23 9.90 15.27
C SER A 21 -13.26 8.83 14.99
N THR A 22 -14.47 9.26 14.62
CA THR A 22 -15.47 8.42 14.00
C THR A 22 -14.77 7.79 12.82
N ARG A 23 -14.29 6.54 12.98
CA ARG A 23 -13.91 5.70 11.86
C ARG A 23 -15.19 5.50 11.07
N SER A 24 -15.47 6.44 10.17
CA SER A 24 -16.38 6.25 9.07
C SER A 24 -16.01 4.90 8.47
N MET A 25 -16.99 4.01 8.36
CA MET A 25 -16.89 2.79 7.56
C MET A 25 -16.81 3.20 6.07
N ALA A 26 -15.76 3.93 5.72
CA ALA A 26 -15.34 4.07 4.34
C ALA A 26 -14.88 2.67 3.91
N SER A 27 -15.51 2.11 2.89
CA SER A 27 -15.00 0.90 2.25
C SER A 27 -13.53 1.14 1.95
N LYS A 28 -12.65 0.31 2.51
CA LYS A 28 -11.21 0.45 2.30
C LYS A 28 -10.94 0.39 0.80
N THR A 29 -10.20 1.38 0.27
CA THR A 29 -9.85 1.42 -1.15
C THR A 29 -9.09 0.15 -1.55
N PRO A 30 -9.36 -0.45 -2.72
CA PRO A 30 -8.65 -1.63 -3.18
C PRO A 30 -7.14 -1.39 -3.30
N VAL A 31 -6.36 -2.38 -2.88
CA VAL A 31 -4.90 -2.41 -3.04
C VAL A 31 -4.55 -3.37 -4.18
N GLY A 32 -3.80 -2.88 -5.16
CA GLY A 32 -3.22 -3.67 -6.22
C GLY A 32 -1.97 -4.40 -5.72
N PHE A 33 -1.81 -5.66 -6.05
CA PHE A 33 -0.65 -6.46 -5.64
C PHE A 33 -0.14 -7.30 -6.80
N ILE A 34 1.13 -7.13 -7.14
CA ILE A 34 1.75 -7.80 -8.30
C ILE A 34 2.99 -8.54 -7.82
N GLY A 35 3.02 -9.86 -8.05
CA GLY A 35 4.06 -10.74 -7.53
C GLY A 35 3.66 -11.38 -6.20
N LEU A 36 3.17 -12.60 -6.25
CA LEU A 36 2.61 -13.42 -5.17
C LEU A 36 3.55 -14.57 -4.79
N GLY A 37 4.86 -14.39 -4.95
CA GLY A 37 5.86 -15.35 -4.49
C GLY A 37 5.97 -15.42 -2.95
N ASN A 38 7.07 -16.01 -2.48
CA ASN A 38 7.32 -16.28 -1.06
C ASN A 38 7.15 -15.05 -0.14
N MET A 39 7.51 -13.86 -0.62
CA MET A 39 7.36 -12.60 0.12
C MET A 39 6.03 -11.90 -0.16
N GLY A 40 5.54 -11.92 -1.41
CA GLY A 40 4.34 -11.19 -1.80
C GLY A 40 3.05 -11.78 -1.23
N SER A 41 2.88 -13.09 -1.34
CA SER A 41 1.71 -13.81 -0.84
C SER A 41 1.37 -13.55 0.64
N PRO A 42 2.31 -13.64 1.61
CA PRO A 42 1.99 -13.33 3.00
C PRO A 42 1.62 -11.86 3.23
N MET A 43 2.21 -10.92 2.49
CA MET A 43 1.84 -9.50 2.58
C MET A 43 0.42 -9.24 2.06
N ALA A 44 0.08 -9.78 0.88
CA ALA A 44 -1.25 -9.64 0.29
C ALA A 44 -2.33 -10.32 1.16
N ARG A 45 -2.03 -11.49 1.74
CA ARG A 45 -2.91 -12.14 2.73
C ARG A 45 -3.14 -11.26 3.95
N ASN A 46 -2.11 -10.58 4.45
CA ASN A 46 -2.26 -9.71 5.61
C ASN A 46 -3.22 -8.53 5.31
N LEU A 47 -3.16 -7.99 4.09
CA LEU A 47 -4.11 -6.96 3.64
C LEU A 47 -5.56 -7.48 3.67
N LEU A 48 -5.80 -8.67 3.09
CA LEU A 48 -7.12 -9.32 3.11
C LEU A 48 -7.62 -9.59 4.53
N LYS A 49 -6.77 -10.14 5.41
CA LYS A 49 -7.11 -10.40 6.83
C LYS A 49 -7.50 -9.14 7.58
N ASN A 50 -6.89 -8.01 7.23
CA ASN A 50 -7.23 -6.70 7.79
C ASN A 50 -8.42 -6.04 7.09
N GLY A 51 -9.08 -6.71 6.14
CA GLY A 51 -10.28 -6.24 5.45
C GLY A 51 -10.03 -5.23 4.33
N TYR A 52 -8.80 -5.12 3.82
CA TYR A 52 -8.54 -4.37 2.58
C TYR A 52 -8.93 -5.25 1.38
N PRO A 53 -9.73 -4.74 0.42
CA PRO A 53 -9.91 -5.43 -0.86
C PRO A 53 -8.56 -5.50 -1.59
N VAL A 54 -8.22 -6.66 -2.13
CA VAL A 54 -6.98 -6.87 -2.88
C VAL A 54 -7.29 -7.28 -4.30
N ILE A 55 -6.64 -6.62 -5.26
CA ILE A 55 -6.66 -6.96 -6.68
C ILE A 55 -5.25 -7.46 -7.01
N ALA A 56 -5.13 -8.74 -7.37
CA ALA A 56 -3.84 -9.39 -7.47
C ALA A 56 -3.58 -10.02 -8.82
N THR A 57 -2.31 -10.10 -9.20
CA THR A 57 -1.86 -10.85 -10.36
C THR A 57 -0.44 -11.38 -10.14
N ASP A 58 -0.15 -12.52 -10.74
CA ASP A 58 1.17 -13.12 -10.82
C ASP A 58 1.29 -13.82 -12.19
N VAL A 59 2.52 -13.97 -12.68
CA VAL A 59 2.82 -14.70 -13.91
C VAL A 59 2.56 -16.20 -13.76
N PHE A 60 2.55 -16.71 -12.52
CA PHE A 60 2.25 -18.08 -12.14
C PHE A 60 0.81 -18.18 -11.59
N PRO A 61 -0.15 -18.74 -12.34
CA PRO A 61 -1.54 -18.83 -11.91
C PRO A 61 -1.74 -19.58 -10.58
N GLU A 62 -0.86 -20.54 -10.27
CA GLU A 62 -0.86 -21.27 -9.01
C GLU A 62 -0.64 -20.37 -7.79
N SER A 63 0.11 -19.28 -7.92
CA SER A 63 0.37 -18.32 -6.84
C SER A 63 -0.87 -17.46 -6.52
N CYS A 64 -1.76 -17.29 -7.49
CA CYS A 64 -3.01 -16.54 -7.32
C CYS A 64 -4.10 -17.34 -6.58
N LYS A 65 -4.09 -18.67 -6.70
CA LYS A 65 -5.16 -19.55 -6.22
C LYS A 65 -5.47 -19.35 -4.74
N GLU A 66 -4.43 -19.32 -3.92
CA GLU A 66 -4.61 -19.20 -2.47
C GLU A 66 -5.23 -17.86 -2.06
N LEU A 67 -4.84 -16.76 -2.70
CA LEU A 67 -5.43 -15.45 -2.42
C LEU A 67 -6.85 -15.31 -2.98
N GLN A 68 -7.13 -15.95 -4.11
CA GLN A 68 -8.48 -16.03 -4.66
C GLN A 68 -9.44 -16.71 -3.67
N ASP A 69 -9.03 -17.84 -3.09
CA ASP A 69 -9.80 -18.56 -2.06
C ASP A 69 -10.02 -17.71 -0.80
N LEU A 70 -9.14 -16.75 -0.54
CA LEU A 70 -9.25 -15.78 0.56
C LEU A 70 -10.02 -14.50 0.19
N GLY A 71 -10.56 -14.41 -1.02
CA GLY A 71 -11.40 -13.31 -1.48
C GLY A 71 -10.67 -12.18 -2.23
N ALA A 72 -9.42 -12.38 -2.66
CA ALA A 72 -8.78 -11.46 -3.59
C ALA A 72 -9.43 -11.55 -4.98
N GLN A 73 -9.55 -10.40 -5.65
CA GLN A 73 -9.86 -10.36 -7.08
C GLN A 73 -8.58 -10.64 -7.87
N VAL A 74 -8.53 -11.76 -8.59
CA VAL A 74 -7.40 -12.07 -9.48
C VAL A 74 -7.69 -11.50 -10.88
N VAL A 75 -6.70 -10.88 -11.50
CA VAL A 75 -6.74 -10.35 -12.87
C VAL A 75 -5.57 -10.88 -13.70
N ASP A 76 -5.67 -10.77 -15.02
CA ASP A 76 -4.75 -11.44 -15.94
C ASP A 76 -3.48 -10.63 -16.25
N SER A 77 -3.41 -9.36 -15.84
CA SER A 77 -2.24 -8.52 -16.11
C SER A 77 -1.97 -7.40 -15.09
N PRO A 78 -0.71 -6.92 -14.99
CA PRO A 78 -0.37 -5.71 -14.24
C PRO A 78 -1.18 -4.48 -14.64
N SER A 79 -1.48 -4.34 -15.92
CA SER A 79 -2.25 -3.21 -16.44
C SER A 79 -3.71 -3.21 -15.94
N GLU A 80 -4.33 -4.37 -15.77
CA GLU A 80 -5.68 -4.49 -15.20
C GLU A 80 -5.71 -4.19 -13.70
N VAL A 81 -4.63 -4.50 -12.98
CA VAL A 81 -4.47 -4.04 -11.59
C VAL A 81 -4.46 -2.52 -11.55
N ALA A 82 -3.74 -1.88 -12.48
CA ALA A 82 -3.61 -0.42 -12.55
C ALA A 82 -4.91 0.32 -12.90
N GLU A 83 -5.81 -0.30 -13.66
CA GLU A 83 -7.15 0.25 -13.92
C GLU A 83 -8.00 0.30 -12.65
N LYS A 84 -7.86 -0.70 -11.79
CA LYS A 84 -8.81 -0.95 -10.70
C LYS A 84 -8.30 -0.49 -9.33
N ALA A 85 -7.01 -0.23 -9.17
CA ALA A 85 -6.41 0.20 -7.90
C ALA A 85 -5.60 1.49 -8.04
N ASP A 86 -5.63 2.32 -6.99
CA ASP A 86 -4.86 3.57 -6.89
C ASP A 86 -3.62 3.44 -6.00
N ARG A 87 -3.44 2.28 -5.37
CA ARG A 87 -2.27 1.91 -4.57
C ARG A 87 -1.82 0.54 -5.02
N ILE A 88 -0.64 0.45 -5.61
CA ILE A 88 -0.14 -0.78 -6.23
C ILE A 88 1.20 -1.13 -5.61
N ILE A 89 1.32 -2.36 -5.13
CA ILE A 89 2.55 -2.90 -4.55
C ILE A 89 3.12 -3.92 -5.54
N THR A 90 4.41 -3.78 -5.88
CA THR A 90 5.16 -4.78 -6.65
C THR A 90 6.17 -5.49 -5.75
N MET A 91 6.25 -6.82 -5.88
CA MET A 91 7.20 -7.67 -5.16
C MET A 91 7.76 -8.72 -6.12
N LEU A 92 8.83 -8.37 -6.82
CA LEU A 92 9.33 -9.10 -7.98
C LEU A 92 10.79 -9.56 -7.77
N PRO A 93 11.24 -10.63 -8.46
CA PRO A 93 12.50 -11.28 -8.14
C PRO A 93 13.74 -10.54 -8.68
N SER A 94 13.60 -9.68 -9.69
CA SER A 94 14.75 -8.98 -10.28
C SER A 94 14.37 -7.70 -11.04
N SER A 95 15.37 -6.86 -11.33
CA SER A 95 15.17 -5.60 -12.08
C SER A 95 14.51 -5.80 -13.46
N PRO A 96 14.89 -6.80 -14.29
CA PRO A 96 14.17 -7.09 -15.53
C PRO A 96 12.67 -7.35 -15.34
N ASN A 97 12.28 -8.05 -14.26
CA ASN A 97 10.86 -8.29 -13.98
C ASN A 97 10.12 -7.01 -13.62
N VAL A 98 10.75 -6.11 -12.85
CA VAL A 98 10.18 -4.79 -12.56
C VAL A 98 10.00 -4.00 -13.85
N ILE A 99 11.02 -3.93 -14.71
CA ILE A 99 10.93 -3.20 -15.99
C ILE A 99 9.77 -3.74 -16.83
N GLU A 100 9.63 -5.06 -16.96
CA GLU A 100 8.53 -5.68 -17.71
C GLU A 100 7.16 -5.36 -17.09
N VAL A 101 7.01 -5.51 -15.77
CA VAL A 101 5.75 -5.24 -15.07
C VAL A 101 5.34 -3.78 -15.15
N TYR A 102 6.28 -2.83 -15.15
CA TYR A 102 5.95 -1.42 -15.27
C TYR A 102 5.74 -0.98 -16.73
N THR A 103 6.68 -1.33 -17.61
CA THR A 103 6.79 -0.72 -18.96
C THR A 103 6.36 -1.62 -20.11
N GLY A 104 6.25 -2.93 -19.86
CA GLY A 104 5.90 -3.95 -20.85
C GLY A 104 4.53 -3.73 -21.50
N PRO A 105 4.18 -4.52 -22.52
CA PRO A 105 2.95 -4.35 -23.30
C PRO A 105 1.68 -4.39 -22.45
N ASN A 106 1.69 -5.20 -21.38
CA ASN A 106 0.59 -5.30 -20.41
C ASN A 106 1.00 -4.73 -19.03
N GLY A 107 1.96 -3.80 -19.02
CA GLY A 107 2.53 -3.23 -17.80
C GLY A 107 1.63 -2.19 -17.12
N ILE A 108 1.94 -1.88 -15.87
CA ILE A 108 1.24 -0.91 -15.02
C ILE A 108 1.07 0.42 -15.74
N LEU A 109 2.15 0.95 -16.34
CA LEU A 109 2.17 2.30 -16.90
C LEU A 109 1.28 2.46 -18.14
N LYS A 110 0.72 1.38 -18.71
CA LYS A 110 -0.22 1.45 -19.83
C LYS A 110 -1.59 1.97 -19.42
N LYS A 111 -2.00 1.71 -18.18
CA LYS A 111 -3.36 1.97 -17.69
C LYS A 111 -3.37 2.61 -16.29
N VAL A 112 -2.21 3.01 -15.79
CA VAL A 112 -2.07 3.70 -14.50
C VAL A 112 -2.86 5.01 -14.49
N LYS A 113 -3.56 5.27 -13.38
CA LYS A 113 -4.31 6.50 -13.16
C LYS A 113 -3.39 7.58 -12.61
N LYS A 114 -3.72 8.85 -12.90
CA LYS A 114 -3.02 9.99 -12.29
C LYS A 114 -3.23 9.96 -10.77
N GLY A 115 -2.16 10.22 -10.03
CA GLY A 115 -2.15 10.17 -8.57
C GLY A 115 -2.05 8.75 -7.98
N THR A 116 -1.97 7.69 -8.80
CA THR A 116 -1.72 6.34 -8.31
C THR A 116 -0.37 6.28 -7.59
N LEU A 117 -0.35 5.66 -6.42
CA LEU A 117 0.86 5.36 -5.66
C LEU A 117 1.39 3.97 -6.03
N LEU A 118 2.57 3.94 -6.63
CA LEU A 118 3.31 2.75 -7.03
C LEU A 118 4.42 2.50 -5.99
N ILE A 119 4.34 1.38 -5.29
CA ILE A 119 5.27 1.01 -4.21
C ILE A 119 6.04 -0.21 -4.69
N ASP A 120 7.29 -0.02 -5.11
CA ASP A 120 8.14 -1.15 -5.45
C ASP A 120 8.85 -1.66 -4.21
N SER A 121 8.52 -2.88 -3.83
CA SER A 121 9.09 -3.56 -2.67
C SER A 121 10.13 -4.62 -3.06
N SER A 122 10.47 -4.67 -4.34
CA SER A 122 11.48 -5.55 -4.91
C SER A 122 12.89 -5.09 -4.52
N THR A 123 13.84 -6.03 -4.41
CA THR A 123 15.26 -5.69 -4.26
C THR A 123 15.88 -5.56 -5.64
N ILE A 124 15.96 -4.33 -6.17
CA ILE A 124 16.46 -4.03 -7.52
C ILE A 124 17.65 -3.06 -7.52
N ASP A 125 18.24 -2.89 -8.71
CA ASP A 125 19.28 -1.88 -8.92
C ASP A 125 18.70 -0.46 -8.70
N PRO A 126 19.36 0.40 -7.90
CA PRO A 126 18.94 1.77 -7.67
C PRO A 126 18.76 2.61 -8.96
N ALA A 127 19.53 2.31 -10.02
CA ALA A 127 19.37 2.97 -11.31
C ALA A 127 18.00 2.64 -11.94
N VAL A 128 17.59 1.37 -11.88
CA VAL A 128 16.28 0.93 -12.39
C VAL A 128 15.16 1.55 -11.57
N SER A 129 15.30 1.64 -10.25
CA SER A 129 14.33 2.31 -9.39
C SER A 129 14.13 3.79 -9.79
N LYS A 130 15.22 4.52 -10.07
CA LYS A 130 15.15 5.90 -10.58
C LYS A 130 14.50 5.98 -11.97
N GLU A 131 14.82 5.05 -12.87
CA GLU A 131 14.20 5.00 -14.20
C GLU A 131 12.69 4.79 -14.11
N MET A 132 12.23 3.88 -13.23
CA MET A 132 10.81 3.64 -13.00
C MET A 132 10.13 4.85 -12.37
N ALA A 133 10.80 5.57 -11.47
CA ALA A 133 10.27 6.80 -10.91
C ALA A 133 10.02 7.86 -11.99
N VAL A 134 10.99 8.08 -12.89
CA VAL A 134 10.84 9.01 -14.02
C VAL A 134 9.74 8.56 -14.98
N ALA A 135 9.63 7.25 -15.23
CA ALA A 135 8.58 6.71 -16.10
C ALA A 135 7.18 6.88 -15.48
N ALA A 136 7.03 6.66 -14.18
CA ALA A 136 5.78 6.85 -13.44
C ALA A 136 5.36 8.32 -13.39
N GLU A 137 6.30 9.23 -13.16
CA GLU A 137 6.05 10.68 -13.11
C GLU A 137 5.51 11.20 -14.45
N LYS A 138 6.03 10.72 -15.58
CA LYS A 138 5.51 11.05 -16.93
C LYS A 138 4.03 10.66 -17.10
N MET A 139 3.56 9.65 -16.38
CA MET A 139 2.16 9.22 -16.38
C MET A 139 1.31 9.93 -15.31
N GLY A 140 1.93 10.79 -14.49
CA GLY A 140 1.30 11.47 -13.36
C GLY A 140 1.08 10.57 -12.15
N ALA A 141 1.81 9.46 -12.04
CA ALA A 141 1.81 8.57 -10.89
C ALA A 141 2.99 8.88 -9.96
N VAL A 142 2.88 8.43 -8.70
CA VAL A 142 3.91 8.60 -7.66
C VAL A 142 4.62 7.27 -7.47
N PHE A 143 5.93 7.24 -7.62
CA PHE A 143 6.74 6.05 -7.38
C PHE A 143 7.49 6.14 -6.05
N MET A 144 7.47 5.03 -5.31
CA MET A 144 8.14 4.86 -4.03
C MET A 144 8.99 3.59 -4.07
N ASP A 145 10.29 3.77 -3.88
CA ASP A 145 11.23 2.68 -3.69
C ASP A 145 11.18 2.26 -2.23
N ALA A 146 10.70 1.05 -1.97
CA ALA A 146 10.46 0.54 -0.62
C ALA A 146 10.94 -0.92 -0.48
N PRO A 147 12.22 -1.23 -0.74
CA PRO A 147 12.73 -2.59 -0.54
C PRO A 147 12.52 -3.03 0.92
N VAL A 148 12.13 -4.29 1.08
CA VAL A 148 11.95 -4.91 2.40
C VAL A 148 13.30 -5.40 2.92
N SER A 149 13.70 -4.90 4.10
CA SER A 149 14.86 -5.42 4.82
C SER A 149 14.41 -6.48 5.82
N GLY A 150 14.88 -7.72 5.63
CA GLY A 150 14.65 -8.86 6.52
C GLY A 150 15.37 -10.08 5.96
N GLY A 151 16.66 -10.27 6.29
CA GLY A 151 17.42 -11.43 5.83
C GLY A 151 16.79 -12.73 6.31
N ASN A 152 16.68 -13.74 5.43
CA ASN A 152 16.21 -15.12 5.70
C ASN A 152 15.17 -15.28 6.82
N VAL A 153 14.20 -14.36 6.92
CA VAL A 153 13.11 -14.49 7.89
C VAL A 153 12.10 -15.48 7.34
N SER A 154 11.67 -16.41 8.19
CA SER A 154 10.70 -17.41 7.79
C SER A 154 9.37 -16.74 7.40
N PRO A 155 8.59 -17.26 6.42
CA PRO A 155 7.31 -16.66 6.02
C PRO A 155 6.30 -16.43 7.17
N LYS A 156 6.46 -17.16 8.29
CA LYS A 156 5.65 -17.02 9.51
C LYS A 156 6.00 -15.78 10.33
N GLU A 157 7.22 -15.26 10.24
CA GLU A 157 7.66 -14.07 10.98
C GLU A 157 7.38 -12.76 10.22
N LEU A 158 7.12 -12.84 8.91
CA LEU A 158 6.76 -11.70 8.06
C LEU A 158 5.47 -11.00 8.48
N VAL A 159 4.60 -11.70 9.22
CA VAL A 159 3.30 -11.17 9.66
C VAL A 159 3.48 -9.95 10.58
N ASN A 160 4.64 -9.80 11.25
CA ASN A 160 4.86 -8.75 12.26
C ASN A 160 6.14 -7.89 12.06
N LYS A 161 6.96 -8.11 11.01
CA LYS A 161 8.28 -7.44 10.87
C LYS A 161 8.74 -7.19 9.42
N CYS A 162 7.87 -6.75 8.52
CA CYS A 162 8.37 -6.13 7.29
C CYS A 162 8.81 -4.70 7.60
N VAL A 163 10.13 -4.47 7.65
CA VAL A 163 10.68 -3.12 7.68
C VAL A 163 10.89 -2.70 6.22
N PHE A 164 10.09 -1.75 5.77
CA PHE A 164 10.29 -1.09 4.49
C PHE A 164 11.38 -0.02 4.65
N VAL A 165 12.43 -0.10 3.85
CA VAL A 165 13.38 1.00 3.72
C VAL A 165 12.80 1.95 2.68
N ILE A 166 12.09 2.99 3.14
CA ILE A 166 11.34 3.88 2.24
C ILE A 166 12.26 4.99 1.73
N CYS A 167 12.53 4.99 0.42
CA CYS A 167 13.11 6.11 -0.31
C CYS A 167 12.04 6.73 -1.22
N CYS A 168 11.55 7.91 -0.87
CA CYS A 168 10.63 8.64 -1.73
C CYS A 168 11.44 9.43 -2.76
N LEU A 169 11.34 9.05 -4.03
CA LEU A 169 12.12 9.64 -5.13
C LEU A 169 11.39 10.77 -5.86
N THR A 170 10.14 11.07 -5.48
CA THR A 170 9.32 12.13 -6.09
C THR A 170 8.96 13.21 -5.05
N PRO A 171 8.95 14.50 -5.42
CA PRO A 171 8.58 15.57 -4.50
C PRO A 171 7.08 15.47 -4.16
N MET A 172 6.75 15.11 -2.91
CA MET A 172 5.37 15.00 -2.43
C MET A 172 4.91 16.26 -1.68
N GLU A 173 3.67 16.68 -1.94
CA GLU A 173 2.84 17.40 -0.95
C GLU A 173 2.40 16.40 0.15
N PRO A 174 2.20 16.84 1.40
CA PRO A 174 2.07 15.95 2.56
C PRO A 174 0.76 15.16 2.54
N ILE A 175 0.78 13.98 1.91
CA ILE A 175 -0.24 12.95 2.08
C ILE A 175 0.08 12.24 3.39
N SER A 176 -0.80 12.34 4.37
CA SER A 176 -0.67 11.64 5.65
C SER A 176 -0.56 10.13 5.41
N ALA A 177 0.67 9.61 5.43
CA ALA A 177 0.99 8.21 5.25
C ALA A 177 0.66 7.43 6.53
N ASN A 178 -0.63 7.29 6.85
CA ASN A 178 -1.12 6.31 7.81
C ASN A 178 -1.27 4.94 7.12
N LEU A 179 -0.20 4.49 6.48
CA LEU A 179 -0.02 3.09 6.10
C LEU A 179 1.15 2.50 6.89
N ILE A 180 1.18 2.78 8.19
CA ILE A 180 1.99 2.06 9.16
C ILE A 180 0.97 1.44 10.11
N LEU A 181 0.97 0.11 10.14
CA LEU A 181 0.10 -0.73 10.96
C LEU A 181 0.15 -0.30 12.45
N PRO A 182 -0.92 -0.55 13.24
CA PRO A 182 -0.96 -0.21 14.66
C PRO A 182 0.17 -0.84 15.47
#